data_AF-A0A0D1L320-F1
#
_entry.id   AF-A0A0D1L320-F1
#
_cell.length_a   1.000
_cell.length_b   1.000
_cell.length_c   1.000
_cell.angle_alpha   90.00
_cell.angle_beta   90.00
_cell.angle_gamma   90.00
#
_symmetry.space_group_name_H-M   'P 1'
#
loop_
_entity.id
_entity.type
_entity.pdbx_description
1 polymer ?
#
loop_
_entity_poly.entity_id
_entity_poly.type
_entity_poly.pdbx_seq_one_letter_code
_entity_poly.pdbx_strand_id
1 'polypeptide(L)'
;MIKFDQLKSLGDKASLYGYSYDHWKDSLEISQSLQNEIYGNYIDVHSDFASKAGTYYDTVQLPSLSLFIGLFIAIVFFVAAASFLYFRLFTDLDEDRERYRSLAKIGLSEREMAQSVTIQLAILFFFPFVIAVMHTLFALRTLAVEGYSDVAGPLSLTIGGFFIFQLLFFLAVRSSYLKKMNK
;
A
#
# COMPACT_ATOMS: atom_id res chain seq x y z
N MET A 1 -9.53 37.73 -21.86
CA MET A 1 -9.65 37.63 -20.39
C MET A 1 -10.77 38.59 -19.97
N ILE A 2 -11.90 38.07 -19.49
CA ILE A 2 -13.07 38.88 -19.09
C ILE A 2 -12.72 39.65 -17.82
N LYS A 3 -13.03 40.96 -17.75
CA LYS A 3 -12.77 41.80 -16.57
C LYS A 3 -13.83 41.53 -15.49
N PHE A 4 -13.43 41.54 -14.22
CA PHE A 4 -14.32 41.31 -13.06
C PHE A 4 -15.59 42.17 -13.09
N ASP A 5 -15.49 43.41 -13.58
CA ASP A 5 -16.63 44.32 -13.67
C ASP A 5 -17.70 43.89 -14.69
N GLN A 6 -17.33 43.10 -15.70
CA GLN A 6 -18.27 42.54 -16.68
C GLN A 6 -18.99 41.30 -16.14
N LEU A 7 -18.45 40.62 -15.12
CA LEU A 7 -19.09 39.48 -14.46
C LEU A 7 -20.21 39.91 -13.52
N LYS A 8 -20.09 41.09 -12.89
CA LYS A 8 -21.12 41.67 -12.00
C LYS A 8 -22.47 41.91 -12.69
N SER A 9 -22.49 42.15 -14.00
CA SER A 9 -23.71 42.38 -14.78
C SER A 9 -24.30 41.11 -15.40
N LEU A 10 -23.61 39.96 -15.28
CA LEU A 10 -23.96 38.71 -15.94
C LEU A 10 -24.42 37.59 -14.99
N GLY A 11 -24.31 37.77 -13.67
CA GLY A 11 -24.62 36.72 -12.70
C GLY A 11 -25.38 37.21 -11.47
N ASP A 12 -26.14 36.30 -10.86
CA ASP A 12 -26.86 36.53 -9.62
C ASP A 12 -25.90 36.74 -8.43
N LYS A 13 -26.29 37.61 -7.50
CA LYS A 13 -25.50 37.89 -6.30
C LYS A 13 -25.65 36.74 -5.30
N ALA A 14 -24.57 35.98 -5.09
CA ALA A 14 -24.48 35.00 -4.02
C ALA A 14 -23.91 35.62 -2.73
N SER A 15 -24.51 35.30 -1.58
CA SER A 15 -24.01 35.68 -0.26
C SER A 15 -23.39 34.46 0.41
N LEU A 16 -22.15 34.58 0.89
CA LEU A 16 -21.43 33.49 1.56
C LEU A 16 -21.27 33.81 3.05
N TYR A 17 -21.77 32.92 3.91
CA TYR A 17 -21.63 33.02 5.36
C TYR A 17 -20.67 31.93 5.85
N GLY A 18 -19.60 32.33 6.55
CA GLY A 18 -18.61 31.42 7.09
C GLY A 18 -18.50 31.55 8.61
N TYR A 19 -18.58 30.44 9.32
CA TYR A 19 -18.40 30.37 10.77
C TYR A 19 -17.19 29.49 11.07
N SER A 20 -16.24 30.01 11.86
CA SER A 20 -15.11 29.21 12.37
C SER A 20 -15.52 28.54 13.66
N TYR A 21 -15.23 27.25 13.79
CA TYR A 21 -15.49 26.47 15.00
C TYR A 21 -14.25 25.65 15.35
N ASP A 22 -13.74 25.82 16.57
CA ASP A 22 -12.46 25.23 16.97
C ASP A 22 -12.55 23.69 17.04
N HIS A 23 -13.66 23.16 17.53
CA HIS A 23 -13.93 21.72 17.66
C HIS A 23 -14.68 21.13 16.45
N TRP A 24 -14.39 21.61 15.24
CA TRP A 24 -15.09 21.19 14.02
C TRP A 24 -15.05 19.69 13.74
N LYS A 25 -14.09 18.94 14.30
CA LYS A 25 -14.07 17.47 14.15
C LYS A 25 -15.21 16.78 14.90
N ASP A 26 -15.66 17.38 16.00
CA ASP A 26 -16.71 16.84 16.86
C ASP A 26 -18.11 17.31 16.40
N SER A 27 -18.18 18.23 15.43
CA SER A 27 -19.43 18.82 14.95
C SER A 27 -20.09 18.05 13.80
N LEU A 28 -19.69 16.79 13.54
CA LEU A 28 -20.23 16.00 12.42
C LEU A 28 -21.75 15.83 12.53
N GLU A 29 -22.25 15.43 13.70
CA GLU A 29 -23.67 15.17 13.94
C GLU A 29 -24.54 16.43 13.77
N ILE A 30 -24.07 17.55 14.32
CA ILE A 30 -24.73 18.85 14.17
C ILE A 30 -24.70 19.30 12.71
N SER A 31 -23.57 19.09 12.02
CA SER A 31 -23.43 19.47 10.60
C SER A 31 -24.37 18.67 9.71
N GLN A 32 -24.51 17.37 9.96
CA GLN A 32 -25.46 16.51 9.24
C GLN A 32 -26.91 16.90 9.52
N SER A 33 -27.23 17.21 10.79
CA SER A 33 -28.56 17.68 11.17
C SER A 33 -28.91 19.00 10.46
N LEU A 34 -28.00 19.98 10.46
CA LEU A 34 -28.16 21.25 9.76
C LEU A 34 -28.31 21.06 8.25
N GLN A 35 -27.49 20.20 7.65
CA GLN A 35 -27.59 19.88 6.23
C GLN A 35 -28.97 19.31 5.89
N ASN A 36 -29.46 18.35 6.68
CA ASN A 36 -30.77 17.75 6.49
C ASN A 36 -31.91 18.76 6.69
N GLU A 37 -31.79 19.72 7.60
CA GLU A 37 -32.81 20.74 7.81
C GLU A 37 -32.85 21.78 6.67
N ILE A 38 -31.67 22.16 6.16
CA ILE A 38 -31.53 23.09 5.02
C ILE A 38 -32.04 22.47 3.71
N TYR A 39 -31.68 21.22 3.44
CA TYR A 39 -32.02 20.55 2.17
C TYR A 39 -33.31 19.72 2.22
N GLY A 40 -33.69 19.17 3.37
CA GLY A 40 -34.77 18.19 3.48
C GLY A 40 -36.19 18.74 3.38
N ASN A 41 -36.37 20.06 3.55
CA ASN A 41 -37.69 20.69 3.61
C ASN A 41 -38.05 21.52 2.38
N TYR A 42 -37.15 21.66 1.41
CA TYR A 42 -37.35 22.56 0.26
C TYR A 42 -36.90 21.87 -1.04
N ILE A 43 -37.77 21.89 -2.05
CA ILE A 43 -37.51 21.29 -3.38
C ILE A 43 -36.66 22.23 -4.26
N ASP A 44 -36.51 23.50 -3.86
CA ASP A 44 -35.89 24.57 -4.64
C ASP A 44 -34.86 25.36 -3.79
N VAL A 45 -33.90 24.62 -3.23
CA VAL A 45 -32.87 25.16 -2.34
C VAL A 45 -31.82 25.91 -3.17
N HIS A 46 -31.82 27.23 -3.08
CA HIS A 46 -30.80 28.11 -3.66
C HIS A 46 -29.61 28.35 -2.72
N SER A 47 -29.46 27.52 -1.67
CA SER A 47 -28.44 27.66 -0.64
C SER A 47 -27.59 26.39 -0.51
N ASP A 48 -26.28 26.53 -0.72
CA ASP A 48 -25.34 25.44 -0.46
C ASP A 48 -24.83 25.46 0.97
N PHE A 49 -24.87 24.30 1.62
CA PHE A 49 -24.29 24.07 2.94
C PHE A 49 -23.08 23.16 2.82
N ALA A 50 -21.93 23.65 3.27
CA ALA A 50 -20.70 22.88 3.40
C ALA A 50 -20.20 22.95 4.84
N SER A 51 -19.81 21.81 5.38
CA SER A 51 -19.17 21.72 6.69
C SER A 51 -17.83 21.04 6.56
N LYS A 52 -16.82 21.58 7.25
CA LYS A 52 -15.49 20.97 7.29
C LYS A 52 -15.54 19.55 7.88
N ALA A 53 -16.42 19.33 8.86
CA ALA A 53 -16.66 18.04 9.50
C ALA A 53 -17.18 16.98 8.52
N GLY A 54 -18.24 17.32 7.78
CA GLY A 54 -18.84 16.44 6.78
C GLY A 54 -17.86 16.13 5.64
N THR A 55 -17.27 17.16 5.04
CA THR A 55 -16.28 16.96 3.97
C THR A 55 -15.09 16.10 4.42
N TYR A 56 -14.59 16.32 5.65
CA TYR A 56 -13.53 15.47 6.19
C TYR A 56 -13.97 14.02 6.35
N TYR A 57 -15.14 13.79 6.95
CA TYR A 57 -15.70 12.45 7.14
C TYR A 57 -15.82 11.70 5.80
N ASP A 58 -16.41 12.34 4.80
CA ASP A 58 -16.61 11.75 3.47
C ASP A 58 -15.27 11.45 2.78
N THR A 59 -14.28 12.33 2.94
CA THR A 59 -12.97 12.17 2.29
C THR A 59 -12.09 11.12 2.98
N VAL A 60 -12.22 10.93 4.30
CA VAL A 60 -11.35 9.98 5.04
C VAL A 60 -11.97 8.61 5.27
N GLN A 61 -13.30 8.48 5.24
CA GLN A 61 -13.98 7.22 5.59
C GLN A 61 -13.58 6.07 4.65
N LEU A 62 -13.72 6.27 3.33
CA LEU A 62 -13.41 5.24 2.35
C LEU A 62 -11.92 4.87 2.34
N PRO A 63 -10.97 5.83 2.24
CA PRO A 63 -9.54 5.49 2.29
C PRO A 63 -9.12 4.77 3.57
N SER A 64 -9.68 5.17 4.73
CA SER A 64 -9.36 4.53 6.02
C SER A 64 -9.84 3.07 6.06
N LEU A 65 -11.06 2.81 5.58
CA LEU A 65 -11.59 1.45 5.49
C LEU A 65 -10.79 0.61 4.49
N SER A 66 -10.45 1.17 3.32
CA SER A 66 -9.61 0.50 2.32
C SER A 66 -8.22 0.16 2.87
N LEU A 67 -7.61 1.07 3.64
CA LEU A 67 -6.32 0.82 4.28
C LEU A 67 -6.41 -0.31 5.31
N PHE A 68 -7.46 -0.31 6.13
CA PHE A 68 -7.69 -1.38 7.11
C PHE A 68 -7.84 -2.75 6.43
N ILE A 69 -8.72 -2.85 5.43
CA ILE A 69 -8.94 -4.08 4.67
C ILE A 69 -7.67 -4.51 3.94
N GLY A 70 -6.98 -3.57 3.29
CA GLY A 70 -5.74 -3.82 2.57
C GLY A 70 -4.62 -4.35 3.48
N LEU A 71 -4.47 -3.76 4.67
CA LEU A 71 -3.50 -4.23 5.66
C LEU A 71 -3.84 -5.63 6.17
N PHE A 72 -5.11 -5.90 6.49
CA PHE A 72 -5.55 -7.21 6.93
C PHE A 72 -5.27 -8.29 5.87
N ILE A 73 -5.64 -8.01 4.62
CA ILE A 73 -5.37 -8.90 3.48
C ILE A 73 -3.86 -9.12 3.32
N ALA A 74 -3.06 -8.07 3.40
CA ALA A 74 -1.60 -8.16 3.30
C ALA A 74 -1.00 -9.06 4.39
N ILE A 75 -1.46 -8.95 5.64
CA ILE A 75 -1.01 -9.81 6.74
C ILE A 75 -1.36 -11.28 6.47
N VAL A 76 -2.60 -11.56 6.05
CA VAL A 76 -3.04 -12.93 5.75
C VAL A 76 -2.20 -13.54 4.63
N PHE A 77 -1.99 -12.82 3.53
CA PHE A 77 -1.14 -13.29 2.45
C PHE A 77 0.33 -13.41 2.86
N PHE A 78 0.82 -12.52 3.72
CA PHE A 78 2.19 -12.59 4.23
C PHE A 78 2.41 -13.86 5.07
N VAL A 79 1.47 -14.18 5.97
CA VAL A 79 1.53 -15.42 6.76
C VAL A 79 1.42 -16.64 5.85
N ALA A 80 0.51 -16.64 4.88
CA ALA A 80 0.37 -17.74 3.92
C ALA A 80 1.65 -17.95 3.09
N ALA A 81 2.27 -16.87 2.60
CA ALA A 81 3.53 -16.93 1.87
C ALA A 81 4.69 -17.42 2.75
N ALA A 82 4.75 -16.98 4.01
CA ALA A 82 5.74 -17.45 4.98
C ALA A 82 5.58 -18.95 5.27
N SER A 83 4.34 -19.43 5.47
CA SER A 83 4.04 -20.85 5.64
C SER A 83 4.41 -21.66 4.40
N PHE A 84 4.08 -21.17 3.20
CA PHE A 84 4.46 -21.82 1.94
C PHE A 84 5.98 -21.96 1.80
N LEU A 85 6.73 -20.89 2.08
CA LEU A 85 8.19 -20.92 2.08
C LEU A 85 8.74 -21.90 3.11
N TYR A 86 8.18 -21.93 4.32
CA TYR A 86 8.58 -22.88 5.36
C TYR A 86 8.36 -24.33 4.92
N PHE A 87 7.18 -24.66 4.37
CA PHE A 87 6.88 -25.99 3.87
C PHE A 87 7.80 -26.39 2.72
N ARG A 88 7.99 -25.50 1.74
CA ARG A 88 8.93 -25.71 0.63
C ARG A 88 10.33 -26.02 1.15
N LEU A 89 10.84 -25.20 2.07
CA LEU A 89 12.17 -25.37 2.64
C LEU A 89 12.32 -26.70 3.38
N PHE A 90 11.27 -27.14 4.08
CA PHE A 90 11.28 -28.38 4.85
C PHE A 90 11.16 -29.61 3.95
N THR A 91 10.25 -29.61 2.99
CA THR A 91 10.06 -30.70 2.03
C THR A 91 11.28 -30.89 1.13
N ASP A 92 11.87 -29.80 0.65
CA ASP A 92 13.04 -29.85 -0.23
C ASP A 92 14.32 -30.27 0.55
N LEU A 93 14.36 -30.11 1.88
CA LEU A 93 15.55 -30.38 2.70
C LEU A 93 16.00 -31.85 2.67
N ASP A 94 15.06 -32.79 2.78
CA ASP A 94 15.38 -34.22 2.86
C ASP A 94 15.79 -34.77 1.48
N GLU A 95 15.12 -34.34 0.42
CA GLU A 95 15.48 -34.66 -0.96
C GLU A 95 16.84 -34.06 -1.35
N ASP A 96 17.10 -32.80 -0.98
CA ASP A 96 18.38 -32.15 -1.25
C ASP A 96 19.54 -32.80 -0.47
N ARG A 97 19.28 -33.38 0.71
CA ARG A 97 20.28 -34.16 1.47
C ARG A 97 20.61 -35.50 0.82
N GLU A 98 19.63 -36.20 0.25
CA GLU A 98 19.91 -37.43 -0.51
C GLU A 98 20.62 -37.14 -1.84
N ARG A 99 20.21 -36.07 -2.53
CA ARG A 99 20.92 -35.55 -3.70
C ARG A 99 22.35 -35.12 -3.35
N TYR A 100 22.55 -34.46 -2.22
CA TYR A 100 23.88 -34.09 -1.71
C TYR A 100 24.79 -35.32 -1.59
N ARG A 101 24.33 -36.38 -0.92
CA ARG A 101 25.10 -37.62 -0.77
C ARG A 101 25.36 -38.32 -2.09
N SER A 102 24.47 -38.19 -3.07
CA SER A 102 24.61 -38.83 -4.37
C SER A 102 25.54 -38.05 -5.30
N LEU A 103 25.40 -36.73 -5.38
CA LEU A 103 26.20 -35.83 -6.22
C LEU A 103 27.63 -35.68 -5.71
N ALA A 104 27.85 -35.72 -4.39
CA ALA A 104 29.18 -35.78 -3.80
C ALA A 104 29.99 -37.02 -4.28
N LYS A 105 29.31 -38.14 -4.59
CA LYS A 105 29.96 -39.36 -5.11
C LYS A 105 30.41 -39.24 -6.57
N ILE A 106 29.88 -38.26 -7.32
CA ILE A 106 30.17 -38.04 -8.76
C ILE A 106 31.00 -36.76 -8.97
N GLY A 107 31.45 -36.11 -7.88
CA GLY A 107 32.39 -34.99 -7.93
C GLY A 107 31.77 -33.58 -7.95
N LEU A 108 30.46 -33.44 -7.68
CA LEU A 108 29.85 -32.12 -7.58
C LEU A 108 30.34 -31.38 -6.32
N SER A 109 30.73 -30.13 -6.46
CA SER A 109 31.22 -29.34 -5.32
C SER A 109 30.06 -28.81 -4.45
N GLU A 110 30.28 -28.71 -3.13
CA GLU A 110 29.31 -28.08 -2.21
C GLU A 110 28.92 -26.66 -2.65
N ARG A 111 29.85 -25.96 -3.33
CA ARG A 111 29.69 -24.60 -3.82
C ARG A 111 28.65 -24.49 -4.94
N GLU A 112 28.66 -25.41 -5.90
CA GLU A 112 27.67 -25.44 -6.99
C GLU A 112 26.26 -25.72 -6.45
N MET A 113 26.16 -26.58 -5.44
CA MET A 113 24.88 -26.88 -4.78
C MET A 113 24.35 -25.69 -3.97
N ALA A 114 25.20 -25.06 -3.15
CA ALA A 114 24.84 -23.85 -2.41
C ALA A 114 24.40 -22.71 -3.33
N GLN A 115 24.99 -22.63 -4.53
CA GLN A 115 24.59 -21.68 -5.56
C GLN A 115 23.19 -21.99 -6.11
N SER A 116 22.87 -23.25 -6.40
CA SER A 116 21.54 -23.67 -6.88
C SER A 116 20.43 -23.30 -5.89
N VAL A 117 20.60 -23.67 -4.62
CA VAL A 117 19.63 -23.33 -3.56
C VAL A 117 19.50 -21.81 -3.39
N THR A 118 20.62 -21.09 -3.43
CA THR A 118 20.62 -19.62 -3.31
C THR A 118 19.80 -18.99 -4.44
N ILE A 119 19.91 -19.49 -5.68
CA ILE A 119 19.14 -18.98 -6.82
C ILE A 119 17.64 -19.27 -6.65
N GLN A 120 17.27 -20.49 -6.23
CA GLN A 120 15.87 -20.84 -5.99
C GLN A 120 15.23 -19.95 -4.92
N LEU A 121 15.91 -19.77 -3.79
CA LEU A 121 15.49 -18.84 -2.75
C LEU A 121 15.43 -17.41 -3.28
N ALA A 122 16.45 -16.95 -4.03
CA ALA A 122 16.48 -15.58 -4.55
C ALA A 122 15.30 -15.31 -5.49
N ILE A 123 14.94 -16.24 -6.36
CA ILE A 123 13.76 -16.11 -7.23
C ILE A 123 12.48 -16.00 -6.39
N LEU A 124 12.31 -16.88 -5.40
CA LEU A 124 11.14 -16.86 -4.51
C LEU A 124 10.99 -15.54 -3.73
N PHE A 125 12.10 -14.94 -3.30
CA PHE A 125 12.09 -13.69 -2.53
C PHE A 125 12.00 -12.44 -3.42
N PHE A 126 12.79 -12.35 -4.48
CA PHE A 126 12.95 -11.10 -5.23
C PHE A 126 12.01 -10.99 -6.43
N PHE A 127 11.55 -12.09 -7.02
CA PHE A 127 10.63 -12.01 -8.16
C PHE A 127 9.31 -11.30 -7.80
N PRO A 128 8.60 -11.65 -6.71
CA PRO A 128 7.37 -10.95 -6.33
C PRO A 128 7.62 -9.46 -6.00
N PHE A 129 8.78 -9.14 -5.41
CA PHE A 129 9.15 -7.76 -5.09
C PHE A 129 9.32 -6.91 -6.36
N VAL A 130 9.99 -7.43 -7.39
CA VAL A 130 10.17 -6.71 -8.66
C VAL A 130 8.82 -6.43 -9.33
N ILE A 131 7.92 -7.43 -9.35
CA ILE A 131 6.55 -7.25 -9.86
C ILE A 131 5.81 -6.16 -9.08
N ALA A 132 5.91 -6.17 -7.75
CA ALA A 132 5.27 -5.16 -6.89
C ALA A 132 5.80 -3.76 -7.18
N VAL A 133 7.12 -3.57 -7.26
CA VAL A 133 7.73 -2.27 -7.59
C VAL A 133 7.27 -1.77 -8.96
N MET A 134 7.23 -2.63 -9.98
CA MET A 134 6.74 -2.24 -11.30
C MET A 134 5.28 -1.77 -11.25
N HIS A 135 4.43 -2.46 -10.51
CA HIS A 135 3.02 -2.07 -10.34
C HIS A 135 2.89 -0.73 -9.61
N THR A 136 3.68 -0.52 -8.55
CA THR A 136 3.71 0.76 -7.82
C THR A 136 4.19 1.92 -8.69
N LEU A 137 5.22 1.71 -9.51
CA LEU A 137 5.71 2.74 -10.43
C LEU A 137 4.67 3.12 -11.49
N PHE A 138 3.92 2.14 -12.01
CA PHE A 138 2.80 2.40 -12.91
C PHE A 138 1.71 3.24 -12.22
N ALA A 139 1.30 2.87 -11.01
CA ALA A 139 0.32 3.64 -10.24
C ALA A 139 0.80 5.07 -9.95
N LEU A 140 2.08 5.24 -9.61
CA LEU A 140 2.68 6.56 -9.38
C LEU A 140 2.64 7.44 -10.62
N ARG A 141 2.89 6.87 -11.81
CA ARG A 141 2.77 7.61 -13.08
C ARG A 141 1.35 8.10 -13.30
N THR A 142 0.35 7.26 -13.06
CA THR A 142 -1.08 7.66 -13.19
C THR A 142 -1.43 8.77 -12.21
N LEU A 143 -1.05 8.65 -10.94
CA LEU A 143 -1.30 9.67 -9.92
C LEU A 143 -0.63 11.01 -10.24
N ALA A 144 0.59 10.97 -10.78
CA ALA A 144 1.30 12.18 -11.18
C ALA A 144 0.59 12.93 -12.33
N VAL A 145 -0.06 12.20 -13.25
CA VAL A 145 -0.86 12.80 -14.35
C VAL A 145 -2.12 13.47 -13.80
N GLU A 146 -2.73 12.92 -12.75
CA GLU A 146 -3.92 13.49 -12.10
C GLU A 146 -3.62 14.67 -11.14
N GLY A 147 -2.35 15.09 -11.03
CA GLY A 147 -1.94 16.25 -10.23
C GLY A 147 -1.63 15.94 -8.77
N TYR A 148 -1.56 14.66 -8.37
CA TYR A 148 -1.10 14.25 -7.04
C TYR A 148 0.43 14.19 -7.01
N SER A 149 1.09 15.31 -6.68
CA SER A 149 2.53 15.49 -6.92
C SER A 149 3.46 15.16 -5.74
N ASP A 150 2.96 14.86 -4.53
CA ASP A 150 3.82 14.77 -3.32
C ASP A 150 3.83 13.39 -2.62
N VAL A 151 3.70 12.30 -3.39
CA VAL A 151 3.74 10.93 -2.83
C VAL A 151 5.05 10.18 -3.12
N ALA A 152 5.91 10.72 -3.99
CA ALA A 152 7.13 10.04 -4.44
C ALA A 152 8.16 9.84 -3.31
N GLY A 153 8.31 10.83 -2.42
CA GLY A 153 9.23 10.75 -1.27
C GLY A 153 8.85 9.63 -0.31
N PRO A 154 7.62 9.65 0.26
CA PRO A 154 7.12 8.58 1.12
C PRO A 154 7.20 7.20 0.47
N LEU A 155 6.80 7.07 -0.81
CA LEU A 155 6.86 5.79 -1.53
C LEU A 155 8.28 5.25 -1.68
N SER A 156 9.25 6.13 -2.00
CA SER A 156 10.65 5.73 -2.14
C SER A 156 11.21 5.20 -0.81
N LEU A 157 10.86 5.85 0.31
CA LEU A 157 11.23 5.40 1.64
C LEU A 157 10.59 4.04 1.97
N THR A 158 9.31 3.84 1.64
CA THR A 158 8.61 2.56 1.86
C THR A 158 9.21 1.43 1.03
N ILE A 159 9.46 1.65 -0.26
CA ILE A 159 10.08 0.64 -1.15
C ILE A 159 11.49 0.30 -0.66
N GLY A 160 12.29 1.31 -0.31
CA GLY A 160 13.64 1.12 0.21
C GLY A 160 13.66 0.36 1.54
N GLY A 161 12.77 0.72 2.48
CA GLY A 161 12.64 0.04 3.76
C GLY A 161 12.21 -1.42 3.60
N PHE A 162 11.22 -1.68 2.74
CA PHE A 162 10.78 -3.05 2.45
C PHE A 162 11.88 -3.87 1.76
N PHE A 163 12.64 -3.26 0.85
CA PHE A 163 13.78 -3.93 0.21
C PHE A 163 14.87 -4.32 1.21
N ILE A 164 15.22 -3.43 2.14
CA ILE A 164 16.19 -3.72 3.21
C ILE A 164 15.69 -4.87 4.08
N PHE A 165 14.43 -4.83 4.50
CA PHE A 165 13.81 -5.90 5.27
C PHE A 165 13.85 -7.25 4.52
N GLN A 166 13.45 -7.24 3.24
CA GLN A 166 13.47 -8.41 2.36
C GLN A 166 14.88 -8.98 2.21
N LEU A 167 15.89 -8.12 2.04
CA LEU A 167 17.28 -8.52 1.92
C LEU A 167 17.79 -9.19 3.21
N LEU A 168 17.50 -8.59 4.37
CA LEU A 168 17.86 -9.16 5.67
C LEU A 168 17.19 -10.53 5.89
N PHE A 169 15.92 -10.65 5.54
CA PHE A 169 15.18 -11.91 5.68
C PHE A 169 15.72 -13.00 4.74
N PHE A 170 16.01 -12.66 3.49
CA PHE A 170 16.68 -13.57 2.54
C PHE A 170 18.03 -14.07 3.06
N LEU A 171 18.87 -13.18 3.61
CA LEU A 171 20.15 -13.57 4.21
C LEU A 171 19.98 -14.50 5.42
N ALA A 172 18.98 -14.24 6.28
CA ALA A 172 18.67 -15.09 7.43
C ALA A 172 18.22 -16.49 7.02
N VAL A 173 17.31 -16.61 6.04
CA VAL A 173 16.84 -17.91 5.53
C VAL A 173 17.97 -18.66 4.84
N ARG A 174 18.73 -17.98 3.95
CA ARG A 174 19.87 -18.58 3.24
C ARG A 174 20.91 -19.14 4.21
N SER A 175 21.34 -18.34 5.19
CA SER A 175 22.33 -18.77 6.17
C SER A 175 21.84 -19.94 7.02
N SER A 176 20.57 -19.94 7.42
CA SER A 176 19.94 -21.02 8.17
C SER A 176 19.89 -22.33 7.37
N TYR A 177 19.60 -22.25 6.07
CA TYR A 177 19.55 -23.42 5.19
C TYR A 177 20.93 -24.01 4.94
N LEU A 178 21.91 -23.18 4.56
CA LEU A 178 23.30 -23.63 4.34
C LEU A 178 23.91 -24.25 5.61
N LYS A 179 23.61 -23.69 6.79
CA LYS A 179 24.07 -24.26 8.07
C LYS A 179 23.46 -25.63 8.38
N LYS A 180 22.24 -25.92 7.93
CA LYS A 180 21.58 -27.23 8.10
C LYS A 180 22.07 -28.27 7.08
N MET A 181 22.60 -27.83 5.94
CA MET A 181 23.22 -28.72 4.94
C MET A 181 24.61 -29.20 5.36
N ASN A 182 25.42 -28.33 5.96
CA ASN A 182 26.79 -28.67 6.41
C ASN A 182 26.82 -29.50 7.72
N LYS A 183 25.66 -30.00 8.17
CA LYS A 183 25.50 -30.80 9.38
C LYS A 183 24.81 -32.12 9.02
#